data_AF-A0A349TGB8-F1
#
_entry.id   AF-A0A349TGB8-F1
#
_cell.length_a   1.000
_cell.length_b   1.000
_cell.length_c   1.000
_cell.angle_alpha   90.00
_cell.angle_beta   90.00
_cell.angle_gamma   90.00
#
_symmetry.space_group_name_H-M   'P 1'
#
loop_
_entity.id
_entity.type
_entity.pdbx_description
1 polymer ?
#
loop_
_entity_poly.entity_id
_entity_poly.type
_entity_poly.pdbx_seq_one_letter_code
_entity_poly.pdbx_strand_id
1 'polypeptide(L)' 'MGFFMSVKNIQSILGFITSVLIGLGVVSQASAQAIIPRAPDVAATSYVLLDAKTGHIIVEENADEPL' A
#
# COMPACT_ATOMS: atom_id res chain seq x y z
N MET A 1 -21.90 -34.40 38.40
CA MET A 1 -21.91 -33.00 37.94
C MET A 1 -20.63 -32.54 37.20
N GLY A 2 -19.48 -33.22 37.33
CA GLY A 2 -18.19 -32.75 36.79
C GLY A 2 -18.00 -32.79 35.27
N PHE A 3 -18.64 -33.72 34.55
CA PHE A 3 -18.48 -33.84 33.09
C PHE A 3 -19.04 -32.63 32.32
N PHE A 4 -20.17 -32.07 32.77
CA PHE A 4 -20.79 -30.89 32.15
C PHE A 4 -20.02 -29.58 32.38
N MET A 5 -19.26 -29.49 33.48
CA MET A 5 -18.41 -28.33 33.78
C MET A 5 -17.17 -28.29 32.88
N SER A 6 -16.59 -29.45 32.56
CA SER A 6 -15.42 -29.56 31.66
C SER A 6 -15.73 -29.11 30.22
N VAL A 7 -16.91 -29.49 29.71
CA VAL A 7 -17.34 -29.11 28.34
C VAL A 7 -17.57 -27.60 28.21
N LYS A 8 -18.19 -26.96 29.21
CA LYS A 8 -18.40 -25.50 29.20
C LYS A 8 -17.09 -24.71 29.14
N ASN A 9 -16.08 -25.15 29.90
CA ASN A 9 -14.77 -24.49 29.92
C ASN A 9 -14.04 -24.62 28.57
N ILE A 10 -14.13 -25.77 27.93
CA ILE A 10 -13.57 -26.01 26.58
C ILE A 10 -14.26 -25.12 25.53
N GLN A 11 -15.58 -25.00 25.58
CA GLN A 11 -16.35 -24.14 24.67
C GLN A 11 -15.98 -22.66 24.85
N SER A 12 -15.78 -22.21 26.09
CA SER A 12 -15.33 -20.84 26.39
C SER A 12 -13.92 -20.57 25.86
N ILE A 13 -13.00 -21.52 25.99
CA ILE A 13 -11.62 -21.40 25.49
C ILE A 13 -11.59 -21.37 23.96
N LEU A 14 -12.35 -22.26 23.29
CA LEU A 14 -12.47 -22.25 21.83
C LEU A 14 -13.09 -20.95 21.33
N GLY A 15 -14.12 -20.43 22.01
CA GLY A 15 -14.75 -19.16 21.69
C GLY A 15 -13.78 -17.97 21.82
N PHE A 16 -12.93 -17.98 22.84
CA PHE A 16 -11.91 -16.96 23.03
C PHE A 16 -10.82 -17.01 21.95
N ILE A 17 -10.34 -18.21 21.62
CA ILE A 17 -9.35 -18.39 20.54
C ILE A 17 -9.91 -17.92 19.20
N THR A 18 -11.17 -18.27 18.88
CA THR A 18 -11.81 -17.82 17.64
C THR A 18 -11.98 -16.30 17.61
N SER A 19 -12.34 -15.64 18.72
CA SER A 19 -12.44 -14.18 18.73
C SER A 19 -11.08 -13.49 18.56
N VAL A 20 -10.01 -14.03 19.14
CA VAL A 20 -8.65 -13.50 18.99
C VAL A 20 -8.15 -13.67 17.56
N LEU A 21 -8.38 -14.83 16.94
CA LEU A 21 -7.99 -15.08 15.55
C LEU A 21 -8.72 -14.16 14.56
N ILE A 22 -10.00 -13.88 14.80
CA ILE A 22 -10.78 -12.94 13.98
C ILE A 22 -10.27 -11.50 14.18
N GLY A 23 -9.95 -11.12 15.41
CA GLY A 23 -9.44 -9.78 15.74
C GLY A 23 -8.06 -9.48 15.15
N LEU A 24 -7.21 -10.49 14.98
CA LEU A 24 -5.87 -10.33 14.37
C LEU A 24 -5.92 -10.20 12.84
N GLY A 25 -7.01 -10.61 12.18
CA GLY A 25 -7.14 -10.59 10.72
C GLY A 25 -7.52 -9.23 10.11
N VAL A 26 -7.95 -8.26 10.92
CA VAL A 26 -8.48 -6.96 10.46
C VAL A 26 -7.48 -5.81 10.54
N VAL A 27 -6.19 -6.10 10.37
CA VAL A 27 -5.19 -5.04 10.18
C VAL A 27 -5.37 -4.44 8.79
N SER A 28 -6.19 -3.39 8.69
CA SER A 28 -6.33 -2.60 7.46
C SER A 28 -4.95 -2.00 7.14
N GLN A 29 -4.35 -2.46 6.05
CA GLN A 29 -3.11 -1.88 5.54
C GLN A 29 -3.46 -0.50 5.00
N ALA A 30 -3.21 0.55 5.77
CA ALA A 30 -3.27 1.91 5.29
C ALA A 30 -2.16 2.10 4.25
N SER A 31 -2.49 2.00 2.97
CA SER A 31 -1.58 2.37 1.90
C SER A 31 -1.62 3.87 1.71
N ALA A 32 -0.45 4.52 1.79
CA ALA A 32 -0.33 5.92 1.43
C ALA A 32 -0.56 6.04 -0.07
N GLN A 33 -1.53 6.85 -0.47
CA GLN A 33 -1.77 7.14 -1.87
C GLN A 33 -0.55 7.87 -2.44
N ALA A 34 0.10 7.29 -3.44
CA ALA A 34 1.25 7.92 -4.09
C ALA A 34 0.78 9.18 -4.83
N ILE A 35 1.23 10.35 -4.38
CA ILE A 35 0.94 11.62 -5.03
C ILE A 35 1.94 11.79 -6.17
N ILE A 36 1.47 11.70 -7.41
CA ILE A 36 2.29 12.00 -8.58
C ILE A 36 2.31 13.52 -8.76
N PRO A 37 3.49 14.18 -8.65
CA PRO A 37 3.58 15.61 -8.85
C PRO A 37 3.30 15.96 -10.32
N ARG A 38 2.75 17.16 -10.54
CA ARG A 38 2.71 17.75 -11.87
C ARG A 38 4.15 18.05 -12.32
N ALA A 39 4.39 17.93 -13.62
CA ALA A 39 5.59 18.45 -14.26
C ALA A 39 5.82 19.94 -13.91
N PRO A 40 7.08 20.39 -13.74
CA PRO A 40 7.39 21.80 -13.54
C PRO A 40 7.20 22.61 -14.82
N ASP A 41 6.85 23.89 -14.68
CA ASP A 41 6.92 24.83 -15.79
C ASP A 41 8.39 25.23 -16.02
N VAL A 42 8.92 24.93 -17.21
CA VAL A 42 10.30 25.27 -17.60
C VAL A 42 10.25 26.37 -18.66
N ALA A 43 11.04 27.42 -18.48
CA ALA A 43 11.17 28.49 -19.47
C ALA A 43 12.06 28.05 -20.66
N ALA A 44 11.59 27.06 -21.42
CA ALA A 44 12.24 26.50 -22.60
C ALA A 44 11.20 26.10 -23.65
N THR A 45 11.61 25.97 -24.91
CA THR A 45 10.76 25.49 -26.01
C THR A 45 10.60 23.96 -26.01
N SER A 46 11.62 23.25 -25.53
CA SER A 46 11.59 21.80 -25.31
C SER A 46 12.55 21.39 -24.18
N TYR A 47 12.25 20.30 -23.48
CA TYR A 47 13.11 19.74 -22.42
C TYR A 47 12.80 18.27 -22.13
N VAL A 48 13.78 17.57 -21.54
CA VAL A 48 13.66 16.19 -21.02
C VAL A 48 14.32 16.11 -19.64
N LEU A 49 13.63 15.49 -18.68
CA LEU A 49 14.17 15.06 -17.41
C LEU A 49 14.35 13.54 -17.42
N LEU A 50 15.58 13.07 -17.27
CA LEU A 50 15.95 11.66 -17.39
C LEU A 50 16.73 11.16 -16.17
N ASP A 51 16.41 9.95 -15.71
CA ASP A 51 17.26 9.22 -14.76
C ASP A 51 18.49 8.66 -15.49
N ALA A 52 19.66 9.23 -15.17
CA ALA A 52 20.92 8.88 -15.79
C ALA A 52 21.35 7.41 -15.58
N LYS A 53 20.85 6.73 -14.55
CA LYS A 53 21.22 5.32 -14.29
C LYS A 53 20.44 4.34 -15.14
N THR A 54 19.16 4.62 -15.35
CA THR A 54 18.22 3.69 -15.99
C THR A 54 17.88 4.10 -17.42
N GLY A 55 18.12 5.36 -17.80
CA GLY A 55 17.65 5.93 -19.05
C GLY A 55 16.14 6.23 -19.05
N HIS A 56 15.47 6.14 -17.90
CA HIS A 56 14.04 6.38 -17.80
C HIS A 56 13.71 7.87 -17.89
N ILE A 57 12.77 8.22 -18.77
CA ILE A 57 12.24 9.59 -18.91
C ILE A 57 11.20 9.83 -17.80
N ILE A 58 11.46 10.85 -16.97
CA ILE A 58 10.60 11.22 -15.85
C ILE A 58 9.58 12.29 -16.29
N VAL A 59 10.02 13.24 -17.11
CA VAL A 59 9.19 14.31 -17.71
C VAL A 59 9.79 14.69 -19.06
N GLU A 60 8.95 15.02 -20.03
CA GLU A 60 9.39 15.59 -21.31
C GLU A 60 8.37 16.59 -21.85
N GLU A 61 8.84 17.56 -22.62
CA GLU A 61 8.03 18.50 -23.39
C GLU A 61 8.71 18.76 -24.73
N ASN A 62 8.01 18.48 -25.83
CA ASN A 62 8.50 18.69 -27.21
C ASN A 62 9.88 18.03 -27.49
N ALA A 63 10.15 16.86 -26.89
CA ALA A 63 11.47 16.23 -26.94
C ALA A 63 11.90 15.77 -28.35
N ASP A 64 10.94 15.41 -29.20
CA ASP A 64 11.18 14.96 -30.58
C ASP A 64 11.09 16.10 -31.60
N GLU A 65 10.76 17.32 -31.15
CA GLU A 65 10.67 18.47 -32.03
C GLU A 65 12.09 18.99 -32.37
N PRO A 66 12.36 19.32 -33.64
CA PRO A 66 13.64 19.92 -34.03
C PRO A 66 13.80 21.32 -33.42
N LEU A 67 15.01 21.61 -32.93
CA LEU A 67 15.39 22.90 -32.33
C LEU A 67 15.76 23.97 -33.37
#